data_AF-A0A8J3ERB5-F1
#
_entry.id   AF-A0A8J3ERB5-F1
#
_cell.length_a   1.000
_cell.length_b   1.000
_cell.length_c   1.000
_cell.angle_alpha   90.00
_cell.angle_beta   90.00
_cell.angle_gamma   90.00
#
_symmetry.space_group_name_H-M   'P 1'
#
loop_
_entity.id
_entity.type
_entity.pdbx_description
1 polymer ?
#
loop_
_entity_poly.entity_id
_entity_poly.type
_entity_poly.pdbx_seq_one_letter_code
_entity_poly.pdbx_strand_id
1 'polypeptide(L)'
;MTGAKDENPALTGEDETEMPVPTTEDGIPLIVNGVELNETQIAALREARDRRAAMDARADLPREVDGPDRAEATRYGDWEKAGRAIDFS
;
A
#
# COMPACT_ATOMS: atom_id res chain seq x y z
N MET A 1 53.66 -9.30 4.01
CA MET A 1 52.29 -8.78 4.10
C MET A 1 51.64 -8.95 2.75
N THR A 2 50.89 -10.03 2.55
CA THR A 2 50.09 -10.21 1.33
C THR A 2 48.86 -11.01 1.74
N GLY A 3 47.83 -10.28 2.20
CA GLY A 3 46.51 -10.84 2.43
C GLY A 3 45.78 -10.95 1.11
N ALA A 4 45.30 -12.15 0.78
CA ALA A 4 44.41 -12.40 -0.33
C ALA A 4 43.21 -13.18 0.20
N LYS A 5 42.17 -12.40 0.53
CA LYS A 5 40.73 -12.68 0.51
C LYS A 5 40.30 -14.11 0.80
N ASP A 6 39.75 -14.30 2.00
CA ASP A 6 38.79 -15.33 2.31
C ASP A 6 37.64 -15.26 1.29
N GLU A 7 37.56 -16.28 0.44
CA GLU A 7 36.45 -16.53 -0.44
C GLU A 7 35.25 -16.95 0.40
N ASN A 8 34.39 -15.98 0.71
CA ASN A 8 33.08 -16.24 1.29
C ASN A 8 32.22 -16.93 0.22
N PRO A 9 31.87 -18.23 0.36
CA PRO A 9 30.98 -18.85 -0.60
C PRO A 9 29.66 -18.10 -0.50
N ALA A 10 29.19 -17.60 -1.64
CA ALA A 10 27.91 -16.95 -1.77
C ALA A 10 26.86 -17.81 -1.05
N LEU A 11 26.36 -17.31 0.08
CA LEU A 11 25.09 -17.71 0.63
C LEU A 11 24.09 -17.45 -0.49
N THR A 12 23.80 -18.48 -1.27
CA THR A 12 22.61 -18.58 -2.09
C THR A 12 21.47 -18.44 -1.10
N GLY A 13 21.02 -17.20 -0.89
CA GLY A 13 19.82 -16.90 -0.16
C GLY A 13 18.74 -17.77 -0.77
N GLU A 14 18.33 -18.74 0.01
CA GLU A 14 17.29 -19.68 -0.32
C GLU A 14 16.09 -18.82 -0.72
N ASP A 15 15.59 -19.09 -1.92
CA ASP A 15 14.32 -18.57 -2.42
C ASP A 15 13.27 -19.03 -1.42
N GLU A 16 13.09 -18.23 -0.36
CA GLU A 16 12.07 -18.38 0.67
C GLU A 16 10.76 -18.32 -0.08
N THR A 17 10.29 -19.50 -0.51
CA THR A 17 9.04 -19.71 -1.23
C THR A 17 7.94 -18.96 -0.50
N GLU A 18 7.68 -17.74 -0.96
CA GLU A 18 6.69 -16.83 -0.41
C GLU A 18 5.36 -17.49 -0.73
N MET A 19 4.80 -18.20 0.25
CA MET A 19 3.51 -18.85 0.06
C MET A 19 2.52 -17.78 -0.40
N PRO A 20 1.79 -18.02 -1.51
CA PRO A 20 0.91 -17.01 -2.05
C PRO A 20 -0.11 -16.61 -0.98
N VAL A 21 -0.25 -15.31 -0.75
CA VAL A 21 -1.24 -14.77 0.18
C VAL A 21 -2.61 -15.34 -0.22
N PRO A 22 -3.38 -15.92 0.72
CA PRO A 22 -4.69 -16.46 0.38
C PRO A 22 -5.57 -15.31 -0.12
N THR A 23 -6.03 -15.41 -1.36
CA THR A 23 -6.87 -14.42 -2.02
C THR A 23 -8.18 -15.04 -2.47
N THR A 24 -9.22 -14.22 -2.59
CA THR A 24 -10.44 -14.58 -3.30
C THR A 24 -10.15 -14.78 -4.80
N GLU A 25 -11.08 -15.38 -5.54
CA GLU A 25 -10.99 -15.55 -7.00
C GLU A 25 -10.70 -14.22 -7.73
N ASP A 26 -11.27 -13.12 -7.24
CA ASP A 26 -11.04 -11.79 -7.79
C ASP A 26 -9.77 -11.10 -7.24
N GLY A 27 -8.87 -11.82 -6.57
CA GLY A 27 -7.57 -11.32 -6.12
C GLY A 27 -7.61 -10.43 -4.88
N ILE A 28 -8.72 -10.39 -4.13
CA ILE A 28 -8.79 -9.68 -2.85
C ILE A 28 -8.15 -10.53 -1.75
N PRO A 29 -7.18 -10.00 -0.97
CA PRO A 29 -6.56 -10.74 0.12
C PRO A 29 -7.60 -11.12 1.17
N LEU A 30 -7.54 -12.37 1.65
CA LEU A 30 -8.35 -12.85 2.76
C LEU A 30 -7.73 -12.52 4.11
N ILE A 31 -6.40 -12.31 4.14
CA ILE A 31 -5.64 -11.99 5.35
C ILE A 31 -4.77 -10.76 5.08
N VAL A 32 -4.83 -9.78 5.98
CA VAL A 32 -3.99 -8.58 5.93
C VAL A 32 -3.36 -8.38 7.31
N ASN A 33 -2.02 -8.28 7.36
CA ASN A 33 -1.26 -8.13 8.61
C ASN A 33 -1.58 -9.20 9.66
N GLY A 34 -1.83 -10.44 9.22
CA GLY A 34 -2.20 -11.56 10.10
C GLY A 34 -3.65 -11.54 10.60
N VAL A 35 -4.49 -10.63 10.09
CA VAL A 35 -5.92 -10.54 10.44
C VAL A 35 -6.77 -11.04 9.26
N GLU A 36 -7.66 -11.99 9.53
CA GLU A 36 -8.66 -12.45 8.56
C GLU A 36 -9.73 -11.37 8.31
N LEU A 37 -10.03 -11.14 7.04
CA LEU A 37 -11.05 -10.19 6.63
C LEU A 37 -12.44 -10.83 6.66
N ASN A 38 -13.41 -10.08 7.20
CA ASN A 38 -14.82 -10.42 7.09
C ASN A 38 -15.39 -10.02 5.71
N GLU A 39 -16.61 -10.49 5.42
CA GLU A 39 -17.28 -10.24 4.15
C GLU A 39 -17.46 -8.75 3.83
N THR A 40 -17.79 -7.93 4.84
CA THR A 40 -17.94 -6.47 4.67
C THR A 40 -16.61 -5.81 4.29
N GLN A 41 -15.50 -6.24 4.88
CA GLN A 41 -14.16 -5.73 4.55
C GLN A 41 -13.76 -6.12 3.13
N ILE A 42 -14.01 -7.37 2.73
CA ILE A 42 -13.77 -7.84 1.36
C ILE A 42 -14.60 -7.04 0.36
N ALA A 43 -15.89 -6.80 0.65
CA ALA A 43 -16.77 -6.00 -0.21
C ALA A 43 -16.29 -4.55 -0.33
N ALA A 44 -15.84 -3.93 0.75
CA ALA A 44 -15.28 -2.57 0.74
C ALA A 44 -14.01 -2.46 -0.12
N LEU A 45 -13.12 -3.47 -0.07
CA LEU A 45 -11.92 -3.52 -0.93
C LEU A 45 -12.30 -3.65 -2.41
N ARG A 46 -13.34 -4.45 -2.70
CA ARG A 46 -13.93 -4.62 -4.03
C ARG A 46 -14.41 -3.29 -4.60
N GLU A 47 -15.23 -2.57 -3.84
CA GLU A 47 -15.74 -1.24 -4.24
C GLU A 47 -14.59 -0.23 -4.45
N ALA A 48 -13.61 -0.21 -3.54
CA ALA A 48 -12.46 0.69 -3.67
C ALA A 48 -11.65 0.42 -4.94
N ARG A 49 -11.47 -0.85 -5.33
CA ARG A 49 -10.84 -1.21 -6.60
C ARG A 49 -11.64 -0.69 -7.79
N ASP A 50 -12.95 -0.93 -7.78
CA ASP A 50 -13.83 -0.51 -8.88
C ASP A 50 -13.85 1.02 -9.02
N ARG A 51 -13.82 1.75 -7.89
CA ARG A 51 -13.68 3.21 -7.90
C ARG A 51 -12.37 3.68 -8.51
N ARG A 52 -11.24 3.05 -8.18
CA ARG A 52 -9.93 3.37 -8.79
C ARG A 52 -9.96 3.14 -10.29
N ALA A 53 -10.44 1.98 -10.74
CA ALA A 53 -10.55 1.67 -12.16
C ALA A 53 -11.44 2.67 -12.92
N ALA A 54 -12.55 3.10 -12.30
CA ALA A 54 -13.42 4.12 -12.88
C ALA A 54 -12.77 5.52 -12.94
N MET A 55 -11.90 5.87 -11.98
CA MET A 55 -11.14 7.12 -12.03
C MET A 55 -10.04 7.05 -13.10
N ASP A 56 -9.30 5.94 -13.16
CA ASP A 56 -8.25 5.72 -14.17
C ASP A 56 -8.83 5.75 -15.59
N ALA A 57 -10.00 5.14 -15.79
CA ALA A 57 -10.72 5.19 -17.08
C ALA A 57 -11.19 6.60 -17.47
N ARG A 58 -11.34 7.52 -16.51
CA ARG A 58 -11.74 8.92 -16.73
C ARG A 58 -10.55 9.88 -16.79
N ALA A 59 -9.35 9.43 -16.46
CA ALA A 59 -8.15 10.25 -16.39
C ALA A 59 -7.59 10.52 -17.81
N ASP A 60 -8.29 11.34 -18.60
CA ASP A 60 -7.71 12.02 -19.77
C ASP A 60 -7.23 13.42 -19.35
N LEU A 61 -6.45 13.46 -18.28
CA LEU A 61 -5.86 14.67 -17.71
C LEU A 61 -4.36 14.67 -18.04
N PRO A 62 -3.80 15.80 -18.53
CA PRO A 62 -2.37 15.89 -18.71
C PRO A 62 -1.67 15.63 -17.38
N ARG A 63 -0.58 14.86 -17.42
CA ARG A 63 0.23 14.59 -16.22
C ARG A 63 0.67 15.91 -15.61
N GLU A 64 0.34 16.11 -14.34
CA GLU A 64 0.86 17.25 -13.59
C GLU A 64 2.39 17.12 -13.49
N VAL A 65 3.09 18.17 -13.89
CA VAL A 65 4.55 18.27 -13.77
C VAL A 65 4.82 19.11 -12.53
N ASP A 66 5.61 18.58 -11.60
CA ASP A 66 5.94 19.19 -10.30
C ASP A 66 4.74 19.44 -9.35
N GLY A 67 3.63 18.73 -9.54
CA GLY A 67 2.47 18.76 -8.64
C GLY A 67 2.33 17.51 -7.77
N PRO A 68 1.44 17.54 -6.76
CA PRO A 68 1.23 16.42 -5.85
C PRO A 68 0.60 15.21 -6.55
N ASP A 69 1.06 13.99 -6.22
CA ASP A 69 0.63 12.71 -6.83
C ASP A 69 -0.90 12.43 -6.77
N ARG A 70 -1.65 13.16 -5.95
CA ARG A 70 -3.10 12.95 -5.74
C ARG A 70 -3.80 14.29 -5.56
N ALA A 71 -5.12 14.29 -5.77
CA ALA A 71 -5.98 15.40 -5.36
C ALA A 71 -5.72 15.70 -3.87
N GLU A 72 -4.99 16.77 -3.61
CA GLU A 72 -4.68 17.17 -2.24
C GLU A 72 -5.99 17.47 -1.51
N ALA A 73 -6.27 16.72 -0.45
CA ALA A 73 -7.29 17.05 0.53
C ALA A 73 -6.88 18.27 1.38
N THR A 74 -5.92 19.07 0.91
CA THR A 74 -5.42 20.27 1.59
C THR A 74 -6.45 21.39 1.45
N ARG A 75 -7.53 21.27 2.24
CA ARG A 75 -8.27 22.34 2.95
C ARG A 75 -9.65 21.84 3.40
N TYR A 76 -9.68 21.03 4.45
CA TYR A 76 -10.82 21.02 5.37
C TYR A 76 -10.29 21.10 6.80
N GLY A 77 -10.39 22.32 7.36
CA GLY A 77 -10.51 22.68 8.78
C GLY A 77 -9.50 22.07 9.76
N ASP A 78 -8.73 22.95 10.41
CA ASP A 78 -7.90 22.69 11.59
C ASP A 78 -8.26 21.40 12.37
N TRP A 79 -7.26 20.58 12.69
CA TRP A 79 -7.36 19.54 13.74
C TRP A 79 -7.58 20.14 15.14
N GLU A 80 -7.96 21.41 15.21
CA GLU A 80 -8.27 22.14 16.41
C GLU A 80 -9.69 21.85 16.86
N LYS A 81 -9.79 21.27 18.06
CA LYS A 81 -10.97 21.43 18.89
C LYS A 81 -10.64 22.51 19.92
N ALA A 82 -11.22 23.70 19.77
CA ALA A 82 -10.98 24.84 20.66
C ALA A 82 -9.50 25.27 20.76
N GLY A 83 -8.79 25.38 19.63
CA GLY A 83 -7.41 25.87 19.58
C GLY A 83 -6.34 24.86 20.00
N ARG A 84 -6.63 23.55 19.96
CA ARG A 84 -5.68 22.49 20.33
C ARG A 84 -5.64 21.41 19.27
N ALA A 85 -4.47 21.23 18.66
CA ALA A 85 -4.18 20.07 17.84
C ALA A 85 -4.11 18.83 18.74
N ILE A 86 -4.92 17.82 18.42
CA ILE A 86 -4.96 16.53 19.12
C ILE A 86 -4.24 15.52 18.23
N ASP A 87 -3.17 14.93 18.76
CA ASP A 87 -2.46 13.80 18.15
C ASP A 87 -2.52 12.62 19.14
N PHE A 88 -2.82 11.43 18.65
CA PHE A 88 -3.24 10.27 19.44
C PHE A 88 -2.09 9.73 20.31
N SER A 89 -2.41 9.18 21.48
CA SER A 89 -1.46 8.44 22.34
C SER A 89 -1.32 6.99 21.90
#